data_AF-A7HH86-F1
#
_entry.id   AF-A7HH86-F1
#
_cell.length_a   1.000
_cell.length_b   1.000
_cell.length_c   1.000
_cell.angle_alpha   90.00
_cell.angle_beta   90.00
_cell.angle_gamma   90.00
#
_symmetry.space_group_name_H-M   'P 1'
#
loop_
_entity.id
_entity.type
_entity.pdbx_description
1 polymer ?
#
loop_
_entity_poly.entity_id
_entity_poly.type
_entity_poly.pdbx_seq_one_letter_code
_entity_poly.pdbx_strand_id
1 'polypeptide(L)'
;MTAPAPDAYDPAHTMAPVPRSRPQRRRSRIVDIARAREARRLRDFQARCRTVAEVNRGALGRLFQTGLIFTRQGARLGRDLLLAHQHLLRVSELLSRIGELPDPGGDGDAAALYEEAQALLARTTELAARCSVVLARGS
;
A
#
# COMPACT_ATOMS: atom_id res chain seq x y z
N MET A 1 -27.96 87.86 -38.27
CA MET A 1 -28.21 87.48 -36.86
C MET A 1 -29.21 86.34 -36.88
N THR A 2 -28.74 85.11 -36.74
CA THR A 2 -29.57 83.90 -36.54
C THR A 2 -28.74 82.92 -35.69
N ALA A 3 -29.40 82.33 -34.68
CA ALA A 3 -28.85 81.72 -33.46
C ALA A 3 -27.92 80.50 -33.62
N PRO A 4 -27.07 80.19 -32.62
CA PRO A 4 -26.31 78.94 -32.56
C PRO A 4 -27.13 77.78 -31.94
N ALA A 5 -26.91 76.57 -32.44
CA ALA A 5 -27.46 75.32 -31.94
C ALA A 5 -26.71 74.80 -30.69
N PRO A 6 -27.40 74.07 -29.77
CA PRO A 6 -26.80 73.56 -28.53
C PRO A 6 -26.37 72.08 -28.61
N ASP A 7 -25.53 71.72 -27.64
CA ASP A 7 -25.23 70.41 -27.05
C ASP A 7 -24.44 69.35 -27.85
N ALA A 8 -23.28 68.96 -27.30
CA ALA A 8 -22.99 67.56 -26.97
C ALA A 8 -21.63 67.40 -26.22
N TYR A 9 -21.73 67.29 -24.89
CA TYR A 9 -21.12 66.29 -23.99
C TYR A 9 -19.71 65.68 -24.30
N ASP A 10 -18.81 65.90 -23.33
CA ASP A 10 -17.52 65.27 -22.97
C ASP A 10 -17.68 63.77 -22.53
N PRO A 11 -16.68 62.92 -22.19
CA PRO A 11 -15.28 62.75 -22.61
C PRO A 11 -15.04 61.36 -23.26
N ALA A 12 -13.91 61.22 -23.96
CA ALA A 12 -13.35 59.93 -24.33
C ALA A 12 -12.83 59.15 -23.09
N HIS A 13 -13.67 58.32 -22.48
CA HIS A 13 -13.22 57.20 -21.66
C HIS A 13 -13.45 55.89 -22.42
N THR A 14 -12.52 55.56 -23.32
CA THR A 14 -12.40 54.23 -23.90
C THR A 14 -11.95 53.25 -22.80
N MET A 15 -12.91 52.67 -22.09
CA MET A 15 -12.65 51.48 -21.28
C MET A 15 -12.25 50.33 -22.20
N ALA A 16 -10.98 49.95 -22.18
CA ALA A 16 -10.53 48.69 -22.75
C ALA A 16 -11.28 47.52 -22.07
N PRO A 17 -11.78 46.52 -22.80
CA PRO A 17 -12.42 45.37 -22.19
C PRO A 17 -11.36 44.54 -21.45
N VAL A 18 -11.44 44.55 -20.12
CA VAL A 18 -10.66 43.66 -19.25
C VAL A 18 -10.97 42.21 -19.67
N PRO A 19 -9.97 41.38 -20.04
CA PRO A 19 -10.21 39.99 -20.37
C PRO A 19 -10.70 39.28 -19.12
N ARG A 20 -12.01 38.96 -19.09
CA ARG A 20 -12.60 38.13 -18.04
C ARG A 20 -11.94 36.75 -18.11
N SER A 21 -11.01 36.49 -17.20
CA SER A 21 -10.44 35.17 -16.96
C SER A 21 -11.58 34.18 -16.76
N ARG A 22 -11.86 33.37 -17.80
CA ARG A 22 -12.84 32.28 -17.70
C ARG A 22 -12.37 31.36 -16.57
N PRO A 23 -13.23 31.01 -15.61
CA PRO A 23 -12.86 30.05 -14.59
C PRO A 23 -12.51 28.74 -15.30
N GLN A 24 -11.25 28.36 -15.20
CA GLN A 24 -10.70 27.13 -15.76
C GLN A 24 -11.49 25.99 -15.12
N ARG A 25 -12.43 25.40 -15.88
CA ARG A 25 -13.21 24.23 -15.46
C ARG A 25 -12.21 23.17 -15.02
N ARG A 26 -12.06 23.02 -13.69
CA ARG A 26 -11.27 21.95 -13.09
C ARG A 26 -11.86 20.65 -13.63
N ARG A 27 -11.14 20.00 -14.52
CA ARG A 27 -11.51 18.68 -15.05
C ARG A 27 -11.57 17.74 -13.85
N SER A 28 -12.78 17.41 -13.42
CA SER A 28 -13.01 16.43 -12.36
C SER A 28 -12.51 15.09 -12.86
N ARG A 29 -11.37 14.64 -12.33
CA ARG A 29 -10.83 13.31 -12.59
C ARG A 29 -11.75 12.32 -11.89
N ILE A 30 -12.53 11.57 -12.66
CA ILE A 30 -13.33 10.46 -12.13
C ILE A 30 -12.33 9.41 -11.65
N VAL A 31 -12.30 9.17 -10.34
CA VAL A 31 -11.47 8.16 -9.71
C VAL A 31 -12.34 6.94 -9.46
N ASP A 32 -11.90 5.80 -9.97
CA ASP A 32 -12.48 4.52 -9.60
C ASP A 32 -12.12 4.21 -8.13
N ILE A 33 -13.12 4.30 -7.26
CA ILE A 33 -12.97 4.10 -5.82
C ILE A 33 -12.68 2.62 -5.51
N ALA A 34 -13.23 1.68 -6.28
CA ALA A 34 -13.01 0.25 -6.07
C ALA A 34 -11.54 -0.08 -6.33
N ARG A 35 -11.00 0.38 -7.47
CA ARG A 35 -9.58 0.25 -7.80
C ARG A 35 -8.67 0.93 -6.78
N ALA A 36 -9.03 2.12 -6.29
CA ALA A 36 -8.25 2.81 -5.27
C ALA A 36 -8.24 2.09 -3.92
N ARG A 37 -9.38 1.50 -3.51
CA ARG A 37 -9.48 0.68 -2.30
C ARG A 37 -8.66 -0.59 -2.42
N GLU A 38 -8.70 -1.25 -3.56
CA GLU A 38 -7.96 -2.49 -3.80
C GLU A 38 -6.44 -2.23 -3.80
N ALA A 39 -5.99 -1.18 -4.48
CA ALA A 39 -4.59 -0.75 -4.40
C ALA A 39 -4.14 -0.38 -2.98
N ARG A 40 -5.03 0.16 -2.14
CA ARG A 40 -4.75 0.41 -0.71
C ARG A 40 -4.67 -0.90 0.07
N ARG A 41 -5.61 -1.82 -0.12
CA ARG A 41 -5.63 -3.14 0.52
C ARG A 41 -4.34 -3.91 0.23
N LEU A 42 -3.91 -3.94 -1.03
CA LEU A 42 -2.67 -4.60 -1.44
C LEU A 42 -1.45 -4.01 -0.71
N ARG A 43 -1.33 -2.68 -0.67
CA ARG A 43 -0.23 -1.99 0.03
C ARG A 43 -0.21 -2.29 1.52
N ASP A 44 -1.36 -2.21 2.18
CA ASP A 44 -1.50 -2.51 3.61
C ASP A 44 -1.11 -3.98 3.90
N PHE A 45 -1.48 -4.90 3.01
CA PHE A 45 -1.10 -6.30 3.13
C PHE A 45 0.41 -6.50 2.97
N GLN A 46 1.01 -5.92 1.93
CA GLN A 46 2.46 -5.95 1.70
C GLN A 46 3.24 -5.38 2.89
N ALA A 47 2.78 -4.27 3.49
CA ALA A 47 3.41 -3.68 4.67
C ALA A 47 3.40 -4.63 5.88
N ARG A 48 2.28 -5.32 6.12
CA ARG A 48 2.17 -6.34 7.16
C ARG A 48 3.12 -7.51 6.90
N CYS A 49 3.19 -8.01 5.68
CA CYS A 49 4.11 -9.10 5.32
C CYS A 49 5.58 -8.73 5.56
N ARG A 50 5.99 -7.50 5.20
CA ARG A 50 7.34 -6.99 5.48
C ARG A 50 7.64 -6.99 6.97
N THR A 51 6.70 -6.51 7.78
CA THR A 51 6.85 -6.49 9.24
C THR A 51 7.08 -7.90 9.80
N VAL A 52 6.28 -8.88 9.38
CA VAL A 52 6.44 -10.28 9.81
C VAL A 52 7.77 -10.87 9.32
N ALA A 53 8.21 -10.53 8.11
CA ALA A 53 9.49 -10.97 7.58
C ALA A 53 10.68 -10.44 8.39
N GLU A 54 10.66 -9.17 8.80
CA GLU A 54 11.70 -8.61 9.67
C GLU A 54 11.75 -9.30 11.04
N VAL A 55 10.59 -9.59 11.64
CA VAL A 55 10.51 -10.34 12.91
C VAL A 55 11.12 -11.74 12.74
N ASN A 56 10.80 -12.44 11.65
CA ASN A 56 11.32 -13.78 11.39
C ASN A 56 12.86 -13.76 11.16
N ARG A 57 13.37 -12.79 10.40
CA ARG A 57 14.81 -12.60 10.21
C ARG A 57 15.51 -12.27 11.52
N GLY A 58 14.92 -11.40 12.35
CA GLY A 58 15.45 -11.07 13.66
C GLY A 58 15.52 -12.29 14.60
N ALA A 59 14.52 -13.17 14.55
CA ALA A 59 14.53 -14.42 15.31
C ALA A 59 15.62 -15.39 14.84
N LEU A 60 15.82 -15.53 13.52
CA LEU A 60 16.95 -16.29 12.96
C LEU A 60 18.29 -15.69 13.41
N GLY A 61 18.45 -14.36 13.30
CA GLY A 61 19.66 -13.66 13.75
C GLY A 61 19.97 -13.94 15.22
N ARG A 62 18.97 -13.87 16.10
CA ARG A 62 19.12 -14.22 17.52
C ARG A 62 19.53 -15.67 17.72
N LEU A 63 18.93 -16.61 16.99
CA LEU A 63 19.25 -18.04 17.06
C LEU A 63 20.73 -18.32 16.73
N PHE A 64 21.30 -17.60 15.76
CA PHE A 64 22.73 -17.65 15.44
C PHE A 64 23.59 -16.97 16.49
N GLN A 65 23.22 -15.75 16.91
CA GLN A 65 23.99 -14.94 17.86
C GLN A 65 24.14 -15.61 19.23
N THR A 66 23.09 -16.29 19.71
CA THR A 66 23.13 -16.98 21.02
C THR A 66 23.75 -18.37 20.96
N GLY A 67 24.12 -18.85 19.76
CA GLY A 67 24.62 -20.22 19.57
C GLY A 67 23.56 -21.31 19.77
N LEU A 68 22.29 -20.95 20.06
CA LEU A 68 21.22 -21.92 20.26
C LEU A 68 20.98 -22.81 19.04
N ILE A 69 21.33 -22.33 17.83
CA ILE A 69 21.27 -23.11 16.59
C ILE A 69 21.98 -24.48 16.68
N PHE A 70 23.03 -24.59 17.49
CA PHE A 70 23.81 -25.83 17.66
C PHE A 70 23.16 -26.83 18.62
N THR A 71 22.06 -26.46 19.26
CA THR A 71 21.28 -27.36 20.11
C THR A 71 20.19 -28.06 19.30
N ARG A 72 19.75 -29.24 19.76
CA ARG A 72 18.62 -29.96 19.12
C ARG A 72 17.34 -29.13 19.08
N GLN A 73 17.10 -28.35 20.14
CA GLN A 73 15.94 -27.47 20.23
C GLN A 73 16.07 -26.29 19.25
N GLY A 74 17.22 -25.65 19.19
CA GLY A 74 17.46 -24.55 18.25
C GLY A 74 17.45 -24.99 16.79
N ALA A 75 17.93 -26.19 16.46
CA ALA A 75 17.81 -26.74 15.11
C ALA A 75 16.34 -26.90 14.68
N ARG A 76 15.46 -27.34 15.60
CA ARG A 76 14.01 -27.41 15.35
C ARG A 76 13.41 -26.02 15.14
N LEU A 77 13.76 -25.06 16.00
CA LEU A 77 13.33 -23.66 15.85
C LEU A 77 13.81 -23.06 14.53
N GLY A 78 15.06 -23.32 14.14
CA GLY A 78 15.63 -22.83 12.89
C GLY A 78 14.87 -23.35 11.68
N ARG A 79 14.56 -24.67 11.65
CA ARG A 79 13.72 -25.26 10.60
C ARG A 79 12.33 -24.62 10.55
N ASP A 80 11.71 -24.41 11.71
CA ASP A 80 10.39 -23.79 11.80
C ASP A 80 10.42 -22.33 11.30
N LEU A 81 11.44 -21.54 11.66
CA LEU A 81 11.64 -20.17 11.16
C LEU A 81 11.94 -20.13 9.65
N LEU A 82 12.63 -21.14 9.10
CA LEU A 82 12.84 -21.28 7.66
C LEU A 82 11.56 -21.66 6.92
N LEU A 83 10.70 -22.47 7.53
CA LEU A 83 9.36 -22.77 6.98
C LEU A 83 8.48 -21.51 6.97
N ALA A 84 8.49 -20.74 8.05
CA ALA A 84 7.85 -19.42 8.08
C ALA A 84 8.39 -18.50 6.97
N HIS A 85 9.71 -18.50 6.73
CA HIS A 85 10.28 -17.72 5.64
C HIS A 85 9.76 -18.13 4.26
N GLN A 86 9.66 -19.44 3.99
CA GLN A 86 9.10 -19.96 2.74
C GLN A 86 7.64 -19.55 2.53
N HIS A 87 6.80 -19.59 3.59
CA HIS A 87 5.44 -19.07 3.51
C HIS A 87 5.41 -17.59 3.14
N LEU A 88 6.32 -16.76 3.69
CA LEU A 88 6.39 -15.34 3.36
C LEU A 88 6.79 -15.09 1.90
N LEU A 89 7.69 -15.91 1.34
CA LEU A 89 8.03 -15.85 -0.09
C LEU A 89 6.81 -16.17 -0.94
N ARG A 90 6.05 -17.23 -0.58
CA ARG A 90 4.82 -17.60 -1.26
C ARG A 90 3.76 -16.50 -1.17
N VAL A 91 3.58 -15.90 0.00
CA VAL A 91 2.67 -14.75 0.17
C VAL A 91 3.10 -13.59 -0.72
N SER A 92 4.39 -13.28 -0.79
CA SER A 92 4.89 -12.22 -1.68
C SER A 92 4.55 -12.51 -3.14
N GLU A 93 4.69 -13.75 -3.59
CA GLU A 93 4.32 -14.18 -4.94
C GLU A 93 2.82 -13.99 -5.21
N LEU A 94 1.96 -14.41 -4.27
CA LEU A 94 0.50 -14.24 -4.38
C LEU A 94 0.11 -12.76 -4.48
N LEU A 95 0.74 -11.89 -3.68
CA LEU A 95 0.48 -10.45 -3.72
C LEU A 95 0.97 -9.80 -5.02
N SER A 96 2.08 -10.28 -5.60
CA SER A 96 2.53 -9.83 -6.92
C SER A 96 1.50 -10.19 -7.99
N ARG A 97 1.00 -11.43 -7.98
CA ARG A 97 -0.06 -11.89 -8.91
C ARG A 97 -1.33 -11.04 -8.81
N ILE A 98 -1.75 -10.67 -7.59
CA ILE A 98 -2.89 -9.76 -7.39
C ILE A 98 -2.63 -8.39 -8.03
N GLY A 99 -1.41 -7.86 -7.90
CA GLY A 99 -1.03 -6.57 -8.50
C GLY A 99 -1.01 -6.56 -10.04
N GLU A 100 -0.93 -7.73 -10.66
CA GLU A 100 -0.93 -7.92 -12.11
C GLU A 100 -2.34 -8.12 -12.69
N LEU A 101 -3.36 -8.33 -11.84
CA LEU A 101 -4.73 -8.53 -12.30
C LEU A 101 -5.31 -7.26 -12.96
N PRO A 102 -5.94 -7.37 -14.15
CA PRO A 102 -6.50 -6.23 -14.87
C PRO A 102 -7.73 -5.63 -14.17
N ASP A 103 -8.58 -6.46 -13.57
CA ASP A 103 -9.68 -6.05 -12.69
C ASP A 103 -9.74 -6.93 -11.43
N PRO A 104 -9.00 -6.57 -10.37
CA PRO A 104 -8.99 -7.34 -9.13
C PRO A 104 -10.32 -7.29 -8.37
N GLY A 105 -11.26 -6.41 -8.76
CA GLY A 105 -12.59 -6.30 -8.14
C GLY A 105 -13.67 -7.18 -8.79
N GLY A 106 -13.46 -7.62 -10.04
CA GLY A 106 -14.49 -8.25 -10.87
C GLY A 106 -14.53 -9.78 -10.82
N ASP A 107 -13.35 -10.44 -10.84
CA ASP A 107 -13.28 -11.86 -11.24
C ASP A 107 -13.13 -12.87 -10.08
N GLY A 108 -13.19 -12.45 -8.82
CA GLY A 108 -13.11 -13.36 -7.65
C GLY A 108 -11.75 -14.01 -7.40
N ASP A 109 -10.89 -14.08 -8.41
CA ASP A 109 -9.52 -14.59 -8.34
C ASP A 109 -8.67 -13.84 -7.31
N ALA A 110 -8.77 -12.52 -7.25
CA ALA A 110 -8.07 -11.72 -6.25
C ALA A 110 -8.48 -12.09 -4.82
N ALA A 111 -9.77 -12.38 -4.59
CA ALA A 111 -10.27 -12.75 -3.27
C ALA A 111 -9.68 -14.09 -2.82
N ALA A 112 -9.66 -15.11 -3.69
CA ALA A 112 -9.05 -16.40 -3.39
C ALA A 112 -7.55 -16.27 -3.08
N LEU A 113 -6.81 -15.46 -3.85
CA LEU A 113 -5.39 -15.19 -3.61
C LEU A 113 -5.16 -14.47 -2.27
N TYR A 114 -6.03 -13.54 -1.89
CA TYR A 114 -5.97 -12.90 -0.57
C TYR A 114 -6.25 -13.85 0.58
N GLU A 115 -7.22 -14.75 0.44
CA GLU A 115 -7.54 -15.75 1.45
C GLU A 115 -6.37 -16.72 1.65
N GLU A 116 -5.75 -17.21 0.56
CA GLU A 116 -4.55 -18.04 0.63
C GLU A 116 -3.39 -17.28 1.31
N ALA A 117 -3.15 -16.04 0.89
CA ALA A 117 -2.12 -15.19 1.47
C ALA A 117 -2.37 -14.94 2.98
N GLN A 118 -3.62 -14.72 3.38
CA GLN A 118 -3.99 -14.49 4.77
C GLN A 118 -3.80 -15.75 5.61
N ALA A 119 -4.21 -16.92 5.11
CA ALA A 119 -4.01 -18.19 5.79
C ALA A 119 -2.52 -18.49 6.01
N LEU A 120 -1.68 -18.27 5.00
CA LEU A 120 -0.23 -18.44 5.10
C LEU A 120 0.39 -17.45 6.09
N LEU A 121 -0.04 -16.18 6.07
CA LEU A 121 0.47 -15.16 6.99
C LEU A 121 0.08 -15.46 8.44
N ALA A 122 -1.13 -15.97 8.69
CA ALA A 122 -1.58 -16.38 10.01
C ALA A 122 -0.72 -17.54 10.56
N ARG A 123 -0.52 -18.60 9.77
CA ARG A 123 0.35 -19.73 10.14
C ARG A 123 1.78 -19.29 10.43
N THR A 124 2.30 -18.36 9.62
CA THR A 124 3.65 -17.81 9.79
C THR A 124 3.77 -17.01 11.09
N THR A 125 2.78 -16.16 11.38
CA THR A 125 2.74 -15.36 12.60
C THR A 125 2.71 -16.24 13.84
N GLU A 126 1.88 -17.30 13.82
CA GLU A 126 1.83 -18.28 14.91
C GLU A 126 3.16 -19.00 15.11
N LEU A 127 3.79 -19.47 14.03
CA LEU A 127 5.07 -20.16 14.09
C LEU A 127 6.19 -19.26 14.63
N ALA A 128 6.26 -18.02 14.15
CA ALA A 128 7.21 -17.02 14.62
C ALA A 128 6.98 -16.63 16.09
N ALA A 129 5.72 -16.53 16.53
CA ALA A 129 5.37 -16.27 17.92
C ALA A 129 5.81 -17.42 18.84
N ARG A 130 5.54 -18.68 18.45
CA ARG A 130 6.03 -19.87 19.17
C ARG A 130 7.55 -19.87 19.30
N CYS A 131 8.27 -19.56 18.21
CA CYS A 131 9.73 -19.48 18.25
C CYS A 131 10.23 -18.35 19.15
N SER A 132 9.57 -17.19 19.14
CA SER A 132 9.94 -16.03 19.96
C SER A 132 9.82 -16.32 21.46
N VAL A 133 8.77 -17.02 21.88
CA VAL A 133 8.59 -17.44 23.29
C VAL A 133 9.73 -18.36 23.75
N VAL A 134 10.17 -19.28 22.89
CA VAL A 134 11.27 -20.19 23.22
C VAL A 134 12.60 -19.45 23.28
N LEU A 135 12.86 -18.55 22.33
CA LEU A 135 14.08 -17.73 22.32
C LEU A 135 14.16 -16.82 23.55
N ALA A 136 13.05 -16.24 23.99
CA ALA A 136 12.99 -15.40 25.19
C ALA A 136 13.23 -16.16 26.51
N ARG A 137 13.10 -17.49 26.51
CA ARG A 137 13.38 -18.34 27.69
C ARG A 137 14.80 -18.90 27.71
N GLY A 138 15.50 -18.85 26.57
CA GLY A 138 16.86 -19.37 26.42
C GLY A 138 17.95 -18.30 26.37
N SER A 139 17.57 -17.02 26.47
CA SER A 139 18.43 -15.84 26.63
C SER A 139 18.40 -15.35 28.07
#